data_AF-A0A662PM20-F1
#
_entry.id   AF-A0A662PM20-F1
#
_cell.length_a   1.000
_cell.length_b   1.000
_cell.length_c   1.000
_cell.angle_alpha   90.00
_cell.angle_beta   90.00
_cell.angle_gamma   90.00
#
_symmetry.space_group_name_H-M   'P 1'
#
loop_
_entity.id
_entity.type
_entity.pdbx_description
1 polymer ?
#
loop_
_entity_poly.entity_id
_entity_poly.type
_entity_poly.pdbx_seq_one_letter_code
_entity_poly.pdbx_strand_id
1 'polypeptide(L)'
;MSEERSLSKKDPITRRAFVAGAATAIVSAVVGGIVGSQAFPRTVTEKITKEVTKTLTSTTTVSTPTPTTVTKTTTVEKMTTKRVPEVKTVEVPKPAVVKGEKGWQLNVDYDKCSGCRLCELACSIKHFGVINPELSRIRVFRFYPGIDIPTYCRQCPEHPCIDVCPVDALSVSDETGAIVVYKEKCTKCGACANVCPAEAIHFHPEEGWPLICDLCGLEPECAKICPQGALDWGDVAVDTTHQARPPIEMLKELVTKYGISLEELREIGQIE
;
A
#
# COMPACT_ATOMS: atom_id res chain seq x y z
N MET A 1 -35.05 48.32 -29.78
CA MET A 1 -36.10 47.31 -30.04
C MET A 1 -35.73 46.07 -29.27
N SER A 2 -36.22 45.98 -28.04
CA SER A 2 -36.08 44.87 -27.12
C SER A 2 -37.46 44.23 -26.99
N GLU A 3 -37.67 43.09 -27.64
CA GLU A 3 -38.87 42.28 -27.46
C GLU A 3 -38.65 41.29 -26.31
N GLU A 4 -39.34 41.55 -25.20
CA GLU A 4 -39.51 40.63 -24.09
C GLU A 4 -40.44 39.49 -24.52
N ARG A 5 -39.94 38.25 -24.50
CA ARG A 5 -40.76 37.04 -24.70
C ARG A 5 -41.07 36.42 -23.35
N SER A 6 -42.34 36.48 -22.98
CA SER A 6 -42.93 35.97 -21.74
C SER A 6 -42.66 34.48 -21.51
N LEU A 7 -42.26 34.13 -20.28
CA LEU A 7 -42.18 32.75 -19.81
C LEU A 7 -43.59 32.17 -19.61
N SER A 8 -43.90 31.12 -20.37
CA SER A 8 -45.06 30.25 -20.13
C SER A 8 -44.84 29.40 -18.88
N LYS A 9 -45.75 29.49 -17.90
CA LYS A 9 -45.83 28.60 -16.74
C LYS A 9 -46.02 27.16 -17.23
N LYS A 10 -45.04 26.29 -17.00
CA LYS A 10 -45.18 24.83 -17.13
C LYS A 10 -45.53 24.21 -15.78
N ASP A 11 -46.54 23.35 -15.79
CA ASP A 11 -47.04 22.60 -14.64
C ASP A 11 -45.98 21.65 -14.04
N PRO A 12 -46.06 21.32 -12.73
CA PRO A 12 -45.06 20.49 -12.06
C PRO A 12 -45.08 19.04 -12.56
N ILE A 13 -43.90 18.57 -12.97
CA ILE A 13 -43.67 17.18 -13.40
C ILE A 13 -43.89 16.24 -12.21
N THR A 14 -44.85 15.33 -12.32
CA THR A 14 -45.15 14.35 -11.26
C THR A 14 -44.09 13.25 -11.22
N ARG A 15 -43.76 12.76 -10.01
CA ARG A 15 -42.74 11.72 -9.73
C ARG A 15 -42.83 10.46 -10.62
N ARG A 16 -44.03 10.11 -11.11
CA ARG A 16 -44.23 8.97 -12.03
C ARG A 16 -43.62 9.20 -13.41
N ALA A 17 -43.66 10.43 -13.93
CA ALA A 17 -43.07 10.76 -15.23
C ALA A 17 -41.54 10.70 -15.20
N PHE A 18 -40.92 11.02 -14.04
CA PHE A 18 -39.47 10.93 -13.85
C PHE A 18 -39.00 9.46 -13.79
N VAL A 19 -39.74 8.59 -13.10
CA VAL A 19 -39.40 7.15 -12.97
C VAL A 19 -39.61 6.40 -14.28
N ALA A 20 -40.65 6.75 -15.06
CA ALA A 20 -40.88 6.15 -16.37
C ALA A 20 -39.81 6.55 -17.41
N GLY A 21 -39.28 7.78 -17.35
CA GLY A 21 -38.19 8.22 -18.23
C GLY A 21 -36.82 7.60 -17.89
N ALA A 22 -36.55 7.36 -16.60
CA ALA A 22 -35.28 6.79 -16.13
C ALA A 22 -35.12 5.30 -16.49
N ALA A 23 -36.21 4.52 -16.46
CA ALA A 23 -36.16 3.08 -16.76
C ALA A 23 -35.81 2.80 -18.24
N THR A 24 -36.33 3.61 -19.17
CA THR A 24 -36.11 3.43 -20.62
C THR A 24 -34.70 3.81 -21.08
N ALA A 25 -34.08 4.77 -20.38
CA ALA A 25 -32.71 5.22 -20.65
C ALA A 25 -31.65 4.19 -20.19
N ILE A 26 -31.87 3.54 -19.05
CA ILE A 26 -30.93 2.56 -18.48
C ILE A 26 -30.90 1.27 -19.31
N VAL A 27 -32.06 0.79 -19.79
CA VAL A 27 -32.13 -0.43 -20.62
C VAL A 27 -31.46 -0.23 -21.97
N SER A 28 -31.59 0.95 -22.59
CA SER A 28 -30.94 1.27 -23.87
C SER A 28 -29.41 1.36 -23.75
N ALA A 29 -28.90 1.87 -22.62
CA ALA A 29 -27.46 1.99 -22.37
C ALA A 29 -26.79 0.65 -22.04
N VAL A 30 -27.45 -0.23 -21.29
CA VAL A 30 -26.88 -1.55 -20.93
C VAL A 30 -26.88 -2.51 -22.12
N VAL A 31 -27.90 -2.46 -22.98
CA VAL A 31 -27.94 -3.29 -24.20
C VAL A 31 -26.97 -2.77 -25.27
N GLY A 32 -26.79 -1.45 -25.38
CA GLY A 32 -25.79 -0.86 -26.27
C GLY A 32 -24.34 -1.08 -25.82
N GLY A 33 -24.09 -1.20 -24.50
CA GLY A 33 -22.74 -1.34 -23.95
C GLY A 33 -22.17 -2.77 -23.99
N ILE A 34 -23.01 -3.81 -23.96
CA ILE A 34 -22.54 -5.21 -24.00
C ILE A 34 -22.26 -5.67 -25.44
N VAL A 35 -22.91 -5.06 -26.44
CA VAL A 35 -22.69 -5.40 -27.86
C VAL A 35 -21.70 -4.42 -28.49
N GLY A 36 -20.47 -4.44 -27.99
CA GLY A 36 -19.35 -3.77 -28.62
C GLY A 36 -19.07 -4.35 -30.01
N SER A 37 -19.30 -3.56 -31.06
CA SER A 37 -18.63 -3.60 -32.37
C SER A 37 -18.65 -4.87 -33.24
N GLN A 38 -19.50 -5.87 -32.98
CA GLN A 38 -19.71 -6.97 -33.94
C GLN A 38 -21.18 -7.08 -34.36
N ALA A 39 -21.42 -7.01 -35.68
CA ALA A 39 -22.74 -7.03 -36.29
C ALA A 39 -23.36 -8.43 -36.21
N PHE A 40 -24.07 -8.72 -35.12
CA PHE A 40 -24.95 -9.88 -35.03
C PHE A 40 -26.26 -9.64 -35.81
N PRO A 41 -26.83 -10.65 -36.48
CA PRO A 41 -28.12 -10.55 -37.16
C PRO A 41 -29.25 -10.23 -36.17
N ARG A 42 -30.15 -9.31 -36.57
CA ARG A 42 -31.25 -8.76 -35.74
C ARG A 42 -32.10 -9.81 -35.01
N THR A 43 -32.24 -11.00 -35.59
CA THR A 43 -33.00 -12.12 -35.03
C THR A 43 -32.40 -12.70 -33.75
N VAL A 44 -31.09 -12.56 -33.53
CA VAL A 44 -30.40 -13.04 -32.32
C VAL A 44 -30.60 -12.05 -31.16
N THR A 45 -30.52 -10.76 -31.44
CA THR A 45 -30.72 -9.68 -30.46
C THR A 45 -32.15 -9.67 -29.92
N GLU A 46 -33.15 -9.91 -30.76
CA GLU A 46 -34.56 -10.00 -30.33
C GLU A 46 -34.83 -11.20 -29.41
N LYS A 47 -34.21 -12.37 -29.69
CA LYS A 47 -34.36 -13.56 -28.84
C LYS A 47 -33.76 -13.36 -27.45
N ILE A 48 -32.56 -12.78 -27.37
CA ILE A 48 -31.87 -12.54 -26.10
C ILE A 48 -32.66 -11.54 -25.25
N THR A 49 -33.13 -10.45 -25.88
CA THR A 49 -33.91 -9.42 -25.17
C THR A 49 -35.21 -9.99 -24.59
N LYS A 50 -35.87 -10.91 -25.33
CA LYS A 50 -37.11 -11.53 -24.88
C LYS A 50 -36.93 -12.48 -23.69
N GLU A 51 -35.83 -13.24 -23.65
CA GLU A 51 -35.54 -14.15 -22.53
C GLU A 51 -35.06 -13.43 -21.27
N VAL A 52 -34.25 -12.38 -21.41
CA VAL A 52 -33.80 -11.57 -20.27
C VAL A 52 -34.98 -10.84 -19.62
N THR A 53 -35.91 -10.32 -20.41
CA THR A 53 -37.12 -9.65 -19.90
C THR A 53 -38.07 -10.61 -19.18
N LYS A 54 -38.16 -11.87 -19.65
CA LYS A 54 -38.95 -12.93 -19.02
C LYS A 54 -38.39 -13.36 -17.67
N THR A 55 -37.07 -13.35 -17.51
CA THR A 55 -36.38 -13.74 -16.26
C THR A 55 -36.50 -12.67 -15.18
N LEU A 56 -36.63 -11.39 -15.56
CA LEU A 56 -36.70 -10.26 -14.63
C LEU A 56 -38.11 -9.97 -14.08
N THR A 57 -39.15 -10.62 -14.62
CA THR A 57 -40.56 -10.36 -14.23
C THR A 57 -41.15 -11.39 -13.26
N SER A 58 -40.38 -12.40 -12.83
CA SER A 58 -40.81 -13.31 -11.75
C SER A 58 -40.44 -12.74 -10.38
N THR A 59 -41.36 -11.97 -9.82
CA THR A 59 -41.37 -11.45 -8.45
C THR A 59 -41.33 -12.58 -7.42
N THR A 60 -40.29 -12.62 -6.58
CA THR A 60 -40.39 -13.23 -5.24
C THR A 60 -40.30 -12.11 -4.22
N THR A 61 -41.38 -11.93 -3.47
CA THR A 61 -41.49 -10.96 -2.36
C THR A 61 -40.51 -11.33 -1.25
N VAL A 62 -39.52 -10.48 -0.99
CA VAL A 62 -38.69 -10.55 0.21
C VAL A 62 -39.27 -9.58 1.23
N SER A 63 -39.90 -10.12 2.27
CA SER A 63 -40.29 -9.39 3.47
C SER A 63 -39.04 -9.06 4.29
N THR A 64 -38.80 -7.78 4.55
CA THR A 64 -37.75 -7.29 5.45
C THR A 64 -38.10 -7.57 6.92
N PRO A 65 -37.22 -8.17 7.73
CA PRO A 65 -37.35 -8.09 9.19
C PRO A 65 -36.73 -6.79 9.72
N THR A 66 -37.45 -6.16 10.66
CA THR A 66 -37.07 -4.99 11.45
C THR A 66 -35.76 -5.23 12.22
N PRO A 67 -34.86 -4.23 12.35
CA PRO A 67 -33.63 -4.39 13.12
C PRO A 67 -33.97 -4.48 14.61
N THR A 68 -33.68 -5.64 15.21
CA THR A 68 -33.71 -5.83 16.66
C THR A 68 -32.30 -5.60 17.18
N THR A 69 -32.13 -4.63 18.07
CA THR A 69 -30.88 -4.39 18.80
C THR A 69 -30.56 -5.61 19.65
N VAL A 70 -29.55 -6.38 19.24
CA VAL A 70 -29.01 -7.48 20.06
C VAL A 70 -27.77 -6.96 20.77
N THR A 71 -27.94 -6.56 22.03
CA THR A 71 -26.84 -6.34 22.97
C THR A 71 -26.24 -7.70 23.32
N LYS A 72 -25.18 -8.12 22.62
CA LYS A 72 -24.37 -9.25 23.07
C LYS A 72 -23.32 -8.74 24.05
N THR A 73 -23.64 -8.85 25.33
CA THR A 73 -22.65 -8.79 26.42
C THR A 73 -21.73 -10.00 26.25
N THR A 74 -20.58 -9.80 25.62
CA THR A 74 -19.50 -10.78 25.67
C THR A 74 -18.74 -10.49 26.97
N THR A 75 -18.87 -11.40 27.93
CA THR A 75 -18.08 -11.40 29.15
C THR A 75 -16.60 -11.44 28.75
N VAL A 76 -15.91 -10.32 28.92
CA VAL A 76 -14.46 -10.27 28.79
C VAL A 76 -13.90 -11.04 29.99
N GLU A 77 -13.58 -12.32 29.79
CA GLU A 77 -12.73 -13.03 30.74
C GLU A 77 -11.40 -12.27 30.85
N LYS A 78 -11.03 -11.96 32.10
CA LYS A 78 -9.78 -11.30 32.47
C LYS A 78 -8.59 -12.08 31.88
N MET A 79 -8.15 -11.68 30.69
CA MET A 79 -6.85 -12.06 30.16
C MET A 79 -5.82 -11.31 31.01
N THR A 80 -5.23 -12.03 31.94
CA THR A 80 -4.18 -11.56 32.83
C THR A 80 -3.06 -10.98 31.98
N THR A 81 -2.79 -9.70 32.19
CA THR A 81 -1.70 -8.94 31.57
C THR A 81 -0.37 -9.55 31.98
N LYS A 82 0.11 -10.56 31.23
CA LYS A 82 1.54 -10.90 31.27
C LYS A 82 2.28 -9.65 30.77
N ARG A 83 3.03 -9.04 31.69
CA ARG A 83 3.84 -7.84 31.45
C ARG A 83 4.66 -8.06 30.18
N VAL A 84 4.43 -7.24 29.16
CA VAL A 84 5.44 -6.97 28.14
C VAL A 84 6.65 -6.44 28.91
N PRO A 85 7.84 -7.07 28.80
CA PRO A 85 9.03 -6.55 29.45
C PRO A 85 9.26 -5.13 28.94
N GLU A 86 9.53 -4.22 29.87
CA GLU A 86 9.81 -2.82 29.62
C GLU A 86 10.91 -2.69 28.55
N VAL A 87 10.52 -2.21 27.38
CA VAL A 87 11.43 -1.95 26.26
C VAL A 87 12.31 -0.79 26.70
N LYS A 88 13.54 -1.11 27.13
CA LYS A 88 14.58 -0.10 27.33
C LYS A 88 14.72 0.67 26.02
N THR A 89 14.71 1.99 26.08
CA THR A 89 15.13 2.86 24.99
C THR A 89 16.55 2.46 24.61
N VAL A 90 16.69 1.63 23.58
CA VAL A 90 18.00 1.31 23.00
C VAL A 90 18.34 2.50 22.14
N GLU A 91 19.31 3.30 22.57
CA GLU A 91 19.96 4.26 21.69
C GLU A 91 20.46 3.46 20.48
N VAL A 92 19.82 3.66 19.32
CA VAL A 92 20.20 2.98 18.08
C VAL A 92 21.62 3.44 17.78
N PRO A 93 22.64 2.55 17.87
CA PRO A 93 24.00 2.95 17.61
C PRO A 93 24.09 3.40 16.16
N LYS A 94 24.69 4.58 15.94
CA LYS A 94 25.03 5.06 14.60
C LYS A 94 25.79 3.93 13.89
N PRO A 95 25.30 3.44 12.73
CA PRO A 95 25.92 2.30 12.06
C PRO A 95 27.40 2.59 11.80
N ALA A 96 28.26 1.62 12.12
CA ALA A 96 29.69 1.74 11.88
C ALA A 96 29.94 1.76 10.36
N VAL A 97 30.82 2.65 9.90
CA VAL A 97 31.21 2.74 8.48
C VAL A 97 31.99 1.46 8.11
N VAL A 98 31.37 0.51 7.42
CA VAL A 98 32.10 -0.64 6.85
C VAL A 98 32.59 -0.26 5.45
N LYS A 99 33.74 0.41 5.37
CA LYS A 99 34.40 0.69 4.08
C LYS A 99 35.03 -0.60 3.55
N GLY A 100 34.51 -1.15 2.45
CA GLY A 100 35.35 -1.92 1.52
C GLY A 100 34.85 -3.27 1.02
N GLU A 101 33.71 -3.79 1.46
CA GLU A 101 33.13 -5.02 0.87
C GLU A 101 32.14 -4.64 -0.23
N LYS A 102 32.27 -5.23 -1.41
CA LYS A 102 31.31 -5.05 -2.51
C LYS A 102 30.10 -5.91 -2.23
N GLY A 103 28.91 -5.31 -2.26
CA GLY A 103 27.65 -5.99 -2.00
C GLY A 103 26.57 -5.49 -2.93
N TRP A 104 25.62 -6.35 -3.23
CA TRP A 104 24.48 -5.95 -4.04
C TRP A 104 23.52 -5.09 -3.21
N GLN A 105 23.21 -3.88 -3.68
CA GLN A 105 22.25 -3.00 -3.00
C GLN A 105 21.24 -2.40 -3.96
N LEU A 106 20.04 -2.24 -3.41
CA LEU A 106 19.01 -1.40 -4.01
C LEU A 106 19.35 0.02 -3.55
N ASN A 107 19.37 0.96 -4.48
CA ASN A 107 19.68 2.36 -4.27
C ASN A 107 18.44 3.21 -4.59
N VAL A 108 18.33 4.35 -3.90
CA VAL A 108 17.25 5.32 -4.12
C VAL A 108 17.87 6.66 -4.52
N ASP A 109 17.40 7.20 -5.63
CA ASP A 109 17.50 8.61 -5.96
C ASP A 109 16.20 9.31 -5.53
N TYR A 110 16.26 10.02 -4.40
CA TYR A 110 15.11 10.70 -3.81
C TYR A 110 14.59 11.85 -4.67
N ASP A 111 15.45 12.49 -5.46
CA ASP A 111 15.05 13.63 -6.30
C ASP A 111 14.18 13.18 -7.48
N LYS A 112 14.32 11.91 -7.90
CA LYS A 112 13.50 11.31 -8.96
C LYS A 112 12.24 10.65 -8.42
N CYS A 113 12.11 10.45 -7.12
CA CYS A 113 10.98 9.71 -6.56
C CYS A 113 9.71 10.57 -6.57
N SER A 114 8.75 10.22 -7.43
CA SER A 114 7.46 10.90 -7.51
C SER A 114 6.41 10.38 -6.52
N GLY A 115 6.79 9.46 -5.63
CA GLY A 115 5.85 8.83 -4.70
C GLY A 115 4.75 7.98 -5.32
N CYS A 116 4.90 7.48 -6.55
CA CYS A 116 3.83 6.75 -7.26
C CYS A 116 3.42 5.40 -6.62
N ARG A 117 4.22 4.86 -5.69
CA ARG A 117 4.02 3.60 -4.96
C ARG A 117 3.92 2.33 -5.83
N LEU A 118 4.29 2.39 -7.11
CA LEU A 118 4.36 1.19 -7.96
C LEU A 118 5.33 0.14 -7.41
N CYS A 119 6.39 0.57 -6.73
CA CYS A 119 7.31 -0.31 -6.03
C CYS A 119 6.63 -1.15 -4.93
N GLU A 120 5.67 -0.58 -4.19
CA GLU A 120 4.91 -1.30 -3.16
C GLU A 120 4.01 -2.38 -3.77
N LEU A 121 3.36 -2.03 -4.88
CA LEU A 121 2.49 -2.96 -5.60
C LEU A 121 3.31 -4.09 -6.23
N ALA A 122 4.41 -3.78 -6.91
CA ALA A 122 5.28 -4.80 -7.50
C ALA A 122 5.84 -5.76 -6.46
N CYS A 123 6.25 -5.25 -5.29
CA CYS A 123 6.76 -6.07 -4.20
C CYS A 123 5.70 -7.04 -3.66
N SER A 124 4.49 -6.55 -3.38
CA SER A 124 3.40 -7.40 -2.89
C SER A 124 2.95 -8.44 -3.93
N ILE A 125 2.87 -8.08 -5.21
CA ILE A 125 2.57 -9.02 -6.30
C ILE A 125 3.67 -10.09 -6.40
N LYS A 126 4.95 -9.70 -6.34
CA LYS A 126 6.07 -10.64 -6.45
C LYS A 126 6.10 -11.69 -5.35
N HIS A 127 5.86 -11.28 -4.11
CA HIS A 127 6.01 -12.18 -2.95
C HIS A 127 4.71 -12.88 -2.55
N PHE A 128 3.55 -12.31 -2.88
CA PHE A 128 2.25 -12.79 -2.41
C PHE A 128 1.21 -12.96 -3.51
N GLY A 129 1.49 -12.54 -4.75
CA GLY A 129 0.56 -12.64 -5.87
C GLY A 129 -0.67 -11.73 -5.75
N VAL A 130 -0.65 -10.75 -4.84
CA VAL A 130 -1.77 -9.85 -4.55
C VAL A 130 -1.34 -8.39 -4.59
N ILE A 131 -2.30 -7.52 -4.91
CA ILE A 131 -2.11 -6.07 -4.89
C ILE A 131 -2.46 -5.60 -3.48
N ASN A 132 -1.45 -5.57 -2.60
CA ASN A 132 -1.64 -5.10 -1.23
C ASN A 132 -0.37 -4.43 -0.72
N PRO A 133 -0.32 -3.08 -0.67
CA PRO A 133 0.78 -2.35 -0.06
C PRO A 133 1.17 -2.88 1.32
N GLU A 134 0.20 -3.35 2.13
CA GLU A 134 0.46 -3.84 3.48
C GLU A 134 1.38 -5.07 3.55
N LEU A 135 1.49 -5.79 2.44
CA LEU A 135 2.38 -6.94 2.28
C LEU A 135 3.72 -6.58 1.64
N SER A 136 3.91 -5.32 1.24
CA SER A 136 5.14 -4.86 0.64
C SER A 136 6.29 -4.77 1.65
N ARG A 137 7.48 -5.20 1.22
CA ARG A 137 8.76 -5.09 1.93
C ARG A 137 9.50 -3.76 1.66
N ILE A 138 8.89 -2.88 0.86
CA ILE A 138 9.28 -1.48 0.62
C ILE A 138 8.08 -0.58 0.86
N ARG A 139 8.26 0.55 1.54
CA ARG A 139 7.20 1.53 1.83
C ARG A 139 7.62 2.94 1.47
N VAL A 140 6.73 3.67 0.83
CA VAL A 140 6.89 5.09 0.53
C VAL A 140 6.21 5.90 1.63
N PHE A 141 7.01 6.63 2.39
CA PHE A 141 6.54 7.61 3.36
C PHE A 141 6.35 8.96 2.68
N ARG A 142 5.20 9.58 2.92
CA ARG A 142 4.84 10.90 2.39
C ARG A 142 4.80 11.91 3.53
N PHE A 143 5.93 12.56 3.79
CA PHE A 143 6.00 13.53 4.89
C PHE A 143 5.65 14.96 4.44
N TYR A 144 6.14 15.37 3.27
CA TYR A 144 5.92 16.70 2.73
C TYR A 144 5.44 16.60 1.28
N PRO A 145 4.51 17.45 0.81
CA PRO A 145 4.07 17.43 -0.58
C PRO A 145 5.26 17.49 -1.56
N GLY A 146 5.43 16.44 -2.37
CA GLY A 146 6.53 16.34 -3.33
C GLY A 146 7.84 15.78 -2.79
N ILE A 147 7.92 15.44 -1.49
CA ILE A 147 9.05 14.71 -0.90
C ILE A 147 8.55 13.35 -0.40
N ASP A 148 8.77 12.35 -1.22
CA ASP A 148 8.38 10.96 -0.98
C ASP A 148 9.63 10.11 -0.71
N ILE A 149 9.63 9.38 0.41
CA ILE A 149 10.80 8.66 0.90
C ILE A 149 10.51 7.16 0.88
N PRO A 150 10.97 6.42 -0.14
CA PRO A 150 10.90 4.97 -0.15
C PRO A 150 11.93 4.39 0.82
N THR A 151 11.45 3.47 1.64
CA THR A 151 12.17 2.85 2.75
C THR A 151 12.02 1.34 2.65
N TYR A 152 13.13 0.63 2.80
CA TYR A 152 13.24 -0.83 2.72
C TYR A 152 14.51 -1.28 3.44
N CYS A 153 14.66 -2.59 3.63
CA CYS A 153 15.85 -3.14 4.28
C CYS A 153 17.11 -2.84 3.48
N ARG A 154 18.06 -2.13 4.09
CA ARG A 154 19.33 -1.71 3.47
C ARG A 154 20.43 -2.75 3.46
N GLN A 155 20.16 -3.96 3.96
CA GLN A 155 21.17 -5.01 4.09
C GLN A 155 22.41 -4.51 4.84
N CYS A 156 22.20 -3.98 6.05
CA CYS A 156 23.26 -3.40 6.87
C CYS A 156 24.34 -4.45 7.18
N PRO A 157 25.65 -4.15 7.06
CA PRO A 157 26.73 -5.11 7.28
C PRO A 157 26.76 -5.71 8.69
N GLU A 158 26.41 -4.89 9.68
CA GLU A 158 26.36 -5.29 11.08
C GLU A 158 25.07 -6.03 11.45
N HIS A 159 24.09 -6.09 10.54
CA HIS A 159 22.84 -6.84 10.68
C HIS A 159 22.22 -6.83 12.10
N PRO A 160 21.95 -5.66 12.71
CA PRO A 160 21.52 -5.58 14.11
C PRO A 160 20.21 -6.32 14.37
N CYS A 161 19.37 -6.45 13.35
CA CYS A 161 18.13 -7.21 13.38
C CYS A 161 18.35 -8.73 13.54
N ILE A 162 19.46 -9.28 13.04
CA ILE A 162 19.83 -10.69 13.20
C ILE A 162 20.32 -10.90 14.64
N ASP A 163 21.24 -10.06 15.11
CA ASP A 163 21.86 -10.16 16.44
C ASP A 163 20.85 -10.13 17.59
N VAL A 164 19.77 -9.35 17.45
CA VAL A 164 18.73 -9.24 18.49
C VAL A 164 17.71 -10.39 18.45
N CYS A 165 17.74 -11.27 17.44
CA CYS A 165 16.75 -12.33 17.28
C CYS A 165 17.00 -13.47 18.30
N PRO A 166 16.11 -13.71 19.27
CA PRO A 166 16.35 -14.69 20.33
C PRO A 166 16.20 -16.16 19.89
N VAL A 167 15.79 -16.40 18.64
CA VAL A 167 15.39 -17.72 18.11
C VAL A 167 16.01 -18.01 16.73
N ASP A 168 16.99 -17.21 16.30
CA ASP A 168 17.71 -17.37 15.03
C ASP A 168 16.77 -17.54 13.82
N ALA A 169 15.71 -16.72 13.78
CA ALA A 169 14.73 -16.72 12.70
C ALA A 169 15.17 -15.86 11.50
N LEU A 170 16.29 -15.15 11.61
CA LEU A 170 16.86 -14.29 10.58
C LEU A 170 18.28 -14.75 10.27
N SER A 171 18.67 -14.76 9.00
CA SER A 171 20.04 -15.05 8.58
C SER A 171 20.38 -14.33 7.28
N VAL A 172 21.65 -14.26 6.94
CA VAL A 172 22.11 -13.78 5.63
C VAL A 172 22.17 -14.96 4.67
N SER A 173 21.60 -14.79 3.47
CA SER A 173 21.70 -15.77 2.40
C SER A 173 23.12 -15.76 1.81
N ASP A 174 23.77 -16.91 1.75
CA ASP A 174 25.09 -17.05 1.10
C ASP A 174 25.04 -16.77 -0.41
N GLU A 175 23.89 -16.99 -1.04
CA GLU A 175 23.71 -16.81 -2.49
C GLU A 175 23.52 -15.35 -2.88
N THR A 176 22.78 -14.59 -2.06
CA THR A 176 22.33 -13.24 -2.41
C THR A 176 22.91 -12.15 -1.51
N GLY A 177 23.47 -12.51 -0.35
CA GLY A 177 23.84 -11.55 0.69
C GLY A 177 22.64 -10.83 1.33
N ALA A 178 21.41 -11.22 1.01
CA ALA A 178 20.21 -10.61 1.53
C ALA A 178 19.74 -11.31 2.82
N ILE A 179 19.07 -10.57 3.69
CA ILE A 179 18.44 -11.14 4.88
C ILE A 179 17.24 -12.01 4.48
N VAL A 180 17.20 -13.23 5.01
CA VAL A 180 16.09 -14.18 4.87
C VAL A 180 15.40 -14.43 6.21
N VAL A 181 14.08 -14.66 6.16
CA VAL A 181 13.24 -14.87 7.34
C VAL A 181 12.69 -16.29 7.36
N TYR A 182 13.07 -17.06 8.37
CA TYR A 182 12.52 -18.39 8.67
C TYR A 182 11.24 -18.26 9.49
N LYS A 183 10.09 -18.26 8.79
CA LYS A 183 8.77 -18.00 9.39
C LYS A 183 8.42 -18.99 10.50
N GLU A 184 8.83 -20.24 10.34
CA GLU A 184 8.60 -21.34 11.26
C GLU A 184 9.31 -21.17 12.61
N LYS A 185 10.42 -20.42 12.65
CA LYS A 185 11.15 -20.09 13.88
C LYS A 185 10.65 -18.78 14.51
N CYS A 186 10.07 -17.89 13.72
CA CYS A 186 9.76 -16.54 14.15
C CYS A 186 8.65 -16.51 15.21
N THR A 187 8.97 -15.94 16.38
CA THR A 187 8.01 -15.74 17.49
C THR A 187 7.24 -14.42 17.41
N LYS A 188 7.45 -13.62 16.36
CA LYS A 188 6.75 -12.34 16.11
C LYS A 188 6.94 -11.31 17.24
N CYS A 189 8.09 -11.37 17.94
CA CYS A 189 8.36 -10.55 19.13
C CYS A 189 8.66 -9.06 18.83
N GLY A 190 8.91 -8.70 17.57
CA GLY A 190 9.15 -7.31 17.18
C GLY A 190 10.57 -6.77 17.41
N ALA A 191 11.45 -7.53 18.07
CA ALA A 191 12.79 -7.07 18.44
C ALA A 191 13.61 -6.56 17.24
N CYS A 192 13.55 -7.27 16.10
CA CYS A 192 14.24 -6.88 14.86
C CYS A 192 13.81 -5.51 14.34
N ALA A 193 12.51 -5.17 14.42
CA ALA A 193 12.00 -3.89 13.96
C ALA A 193 12.46 -2.74 14.85
N ASN A 194 12.50 -2.95 16.17
CA ASN A 194 12.91 -1.92 17.14
C ASN A 194 14.38 -1.49 16.98
N VAL A 195 15.25 -2.38 16.53
CA VAL A 195 16.67 -2.08 16.31
C VAL A 195 16.98 -1.67 14.87
N CYS A 196 15.99 -1.62 13.98
CA CYS A 196 16.21 -1.30 12.58
C CYS A 196 16.43 0.22 12.42
N PRO A 197 17.65 0.68 12.09
CA PRO A 197 17.93 2.12 11.99
C PRO A 197 17.20 2.77 10.81
N ALA A 198 16.82 2.00 9.79
CA ALA A 198 16.07 2.47 8.64
C ALA A 198 14.54 2.47 8.86
N GLU A 199 14.05 1.96 10.00
CA GLU A 199 12.61 1.76 10.27
C GLU A 199 11.88 0.98 9.15
N ALA A 200 12.61 0.08 8.49
CA ALA A 200 12.15 -0.58 7.27
C ALA A 200 11.35 -1.87 7.49
N ILE A 201 11.31 -2.38 8.72
CA ILE A 201 10.71 -3.69 9.02
C ILE A 201 9.25 -3.47 9.43
N HIS A 202 8.34 -3.93 8.58
CA HIS A 202 6.92 -3.98 8.86
C HIS A 202 6.49 -5.42 9.13
N PHE A 203 5.26 -5.64 9.61
CA PHE A 203 4.76 -6.97 9.92
C PHE A 203 3.62 -7.35 8.98
N HIS A 204 3.60 -8.61 8.59
CA HIS A 204 2.49 -9.15 7.83
C HIS A 204 1.18 -8.97 8.62
N PRO A 205 0.12 -8.35 8.05
CA PRO A 205 -1.07 -7.96 8.80
C PRO A 205 -1.83 -9.16 9.40
N GLU A 206 -1.84 -10.30 8.69
CA GLU A 206 -2.52 -11.51 9.16
C GLU A 206 -1.58 -12.46 9.92
N GLU A 207 -0.45 -12.83 9.31
CA GLU A 207 0.48 -13.81 9.89
C GLU A 207 1.45 -13.22 10.94
N GLY A 208 1.68 -11.91 10.96
CA GLY A 208 2.46 -11.22 12.00
C GLY A 208 3.98 -11.42 11.99
N TRP A 209 4.57 -12.07 10.98
CA TRP A 209 6.03 -12.17 10.84
C TRP A 209 6.60 -10.93 10.12
N PRO A 210 7.91 -10.61 10.31
CA PRO A 210 8.50 -9.40 9.76
C PRO A 210 8.72 -9.49 8.24
N LEU A 211 8.24 -8.49 7.52
CA LEU A 211 8.45 -8.26 6.10
C LEU A 211 9.79 -7.55 5.90
N ILE A 212 10.82 -8.31 5.53
CA ILE A 212 12.17 -7.81 5.26
C ILE A 212 12.47 -8.02 3.77
N CYS A 213 13.05 -7.00 3.11
CA CYS A 213 13.44 -7.10 1.71
C CYS A 213 14.53 -8.17 1.53
N ASP A 214 14.32 -9.11 0.64
CA ASP A 214 15.25 -10.19 0.27
C ASP A 214 15.92 -9.93 -1.09
N LEU A 215 15.80 -8.68 -1.59
CA LEU A 215 16.33 -8.23 -2.88
C LEU A 215 15.77 -9.00 -4.09
N CYS A 216 14.65 -9.71 -3.91
CA CYS A 216 13.98 -10.51 -4.95
C CYS A 216 14.94 -11.47 -5.68
N GLY A 217 15.94 -12.03 -4.99
CA GLY A 217 16.93 -12.92 -5.62
C GLY A 217 17.91 -12.18 -6.54
N LEU A 218 18.31 -10.96 -6.17
CA LEU A 218 19.16 -10.05 -6.96
C LEU A 218 18.50 -9.49 -8.23
N GLU A 219 17.17 -9.59 -8.30
CA GLU A 219 16.36 -9.02 -9.38
C GLU A 219 15.17 -8.21 -8.83
N PRO A 220 15.40 -7.03 -8.20
CA PRO A 220 14.34 -6.27 -7.53
C PRO A 220 13.26 -5.78 -8.49
N GLU A 221 12.03 -6.27 -8.31
CA GLU A 221 10.87 -5.86 -9.13
C GLU A 221 10.52 -4.37 -8.93
N CYS A 222 10.81 -3.83 -7.75
CA CYS A 222 10.60 -2.43 -7.43
C CYS A 222 11.49 -1.48 -8.27
N ALA A 223 12.71 -1.89 -8.61
CA ALA A 223 13.58 -1.17 -9.54
C ALA A 223 13.06 -1.32 -10.98
N LYS A 224 12.74 -2.55 -11.39
CA LYS A 224 12.23 -2.85 -12.75
C LYS A 224 10.98 -2.05 -13.12
N ILE A 225 10.07 -1.84 -12.18
CA ILE A 225 8.81 -1.13 -12.42
C ILE A 225 8.92 0.40 -12.27
N CYS A 226 10.03 0.92 -11.75
CA CYS A 226 10.14 2.34 -11.40
C CYS A 226 10.17 3.22 -12.66
N PRO A 227 9.10 3.98 -12.98
CA PRO A 227 9.05 4.73 -14.23
C PRO A 227 10.00 5.94 -14.23
N GLN A 228 10.38 6.42 -13.05
CA GLN A 228 11.27 7.57 -12.89
C GLN A 228 12.75 7.19 -12.83
N GLY A 229 13.07 5.89 -12.75
CA GLY A 229 14.44 5.45 -12.45
C GLY A 229 14.95 5.94 -11.09
N ALA A 230 14.03 6.15 -10.14
CA ALA A 230 14.35 6.54 -8.77
C ALA A 230 14.88 5.37 -7.93
N LEU A 231 14.55 4.13 -8.32
CA LEU A 231 15.08 2.91 -7.73
C LEU A 231 16.00 2.26 -8.73
N ASP A 232 17.24 2.02 -8.31
CA ASP A 232 18.25 1.34 -9.10
C ASP A 232 18.91 0.21 -8.28
N TRP A 233 19.54 -0.75 -8.94
CA TRP A 233 20.10 -1.93 -8.30
C TRP A 233 21.43 -2.31 -8.94
N GLY A 234 22.45 -2.58 -8.12
CA GLY A 234 23.77 -2.95 -8.61
C GLY A 234 24.76 -3.34 -7.52
N ASP A 235 25.96 -3.75 -7.93
CA ASP A 235 27.08 -4.03 -7.04
C ASP A 235 27.74 -2.71 -6.63
N VAL A 236 27.46 -2.24 -5.42
CA VAL A 236 28.06 -1.01 -4.89
C VAL A 236 29.03 -1.35 -3.76
N ALA A 237 30.02 -0.48 -3.58
CA ALA A 237 30.74 -0.48 -2.32
C ALA A 237 29.70 -0.19 -1.23
N VAL A 238 29.60 -1.09 -0.26
CA VAL A 238 28.63 -1.01 0.83
C VAL A 238 28.97 0.22 1.70
N ASP A 239 28.46 1.40 1.33
CA ASP A 239 28.40 2.57 2.21
C ASP A 239 27.00 2.67 2.79
N THR A 240 26.69 1.77 3.72
CA THR A 240 25.38 1.72 4.39
C THR A 240 25.18 2.84 5.39
N THR A 241 26.24 3.58 5.74
CA THR A 241 26.17 4.68 6.72
C THR A 241 25.26 5.82 6.29
N HIS A 242 25.12 6.07 4.99
CA HIS A 242 24.22 7.11 4.48
C HIS A 242 22.80 6.60 4.18
N GLN A 243 22.60 5.28 4.11
CA GLN A 243 21.37 4.70 3.59
C GLN A 243 20.44 4.12 4.67
N ALA A 244 21.00 3.58 5.75
CA ALA A 244 20.23 2.95 6.83
C ALA A 244 19.82 3.98 7.90
N ARG A 245 19.06 5.00 7.50
CA ARG A 245 18.61 6.09 8.36
C ARG A 245 17.09 6.14 8.41
N PRO A 246 16.50 6.64 9.49
CA PRO A 246 15.06 6.72 9.60
C PRO A 246 14.53 7.70 8.55
N PRO A 247 13.32 7.47 8.01
CA PRO A 247 12.79 8.29 6.93
C PRO A 247 12.69 9.77 7.29
N ILE A 248 12.50 10.09 8.59
CA ILE A 248 12.41 11.46 9.08
C ILE A 248 13.74 12.22 9.01
N GLU A 249 14.88 11.55 9.18
CA GLU A 249 16.19 12.18 9.00
C GLU A 249 16.43 12.48 7.53
N MET A 250 16.02 11.57 6.64
CA MET A 250 16.11 11.77 5.21
C MET A 250 15.25 12.97 4.76
N LEU A 251 14.06 13.13 5.34
CA LEU A 251 13.21 14.29 5.09
C LEU A 251 13.93 15.58 5.44
N LYS A 252 14.52 15.67 6.64
CA LYS A 252 15.25 16.86 7.13
C LYS A 252 16.36 17.28 6.16
N GLU A 253 17.08 16.31 5.61
CA GLU A 253 18.11 16.59 4.60
C GLU A 253 17.54 17.09 3.28
N LEU A 254 16.49 16.44 2.78
CA LEU A 254 15.87 16.81 1.50
C LEU A 254 15.25 18.21 1.58
N VAL A 255 14.50 18.55 2.64
CA VAL A 255 13.94 19.89 2.78
C VAL A 255 15.02 20.96 2.85
N THR A 256 16.10 20.70 3.61
CA THR A 256 17.22 21.63 3.75
C THR A 256 17.92 21.84 2.41
N LYS A 257 18.09 20.77 1.63
CA LYS A 257 18.64 20.81 0.27
C LYS A 257 17.79 21.68 -0.67
N TYR A 258 16.47 21.66 -0.52
CA TYR A 258 15.54 22.47 -1.32
C TYR A 258 15.29 23.88 -0.74
N GLY A 259 15.98 24.26 0.34
CA GLY A 259 15.85 25.58 0.96
C GLY A 259 14.57 25.77 1.80
N ILE A 260 13.87 24.68 2.11
CA ILE A 260 12.71 24.66 2.99
C ILE A 260 13.19 24.65 4.44
N SER A 261 12.61 25.51 5.29
CA SER A 261 12.99 25.59 6.69
C SER A 261 12.45 24.39 7.49
N LEU A 262 13.19 23.94 8.51
CA LEU A 262 12.69 22.93 9.44
C LEU A 262 11.49 23.42 10.27
N GLU A 263 11.31 24.74 10.37
CA GLU A 263 10.16 25.31 11.07
C GLU A 263 8.86 25.03 10.32
N GLU A 264 8.86 25.11 8.98
CA GLU A 264 7.72 24.70 8.17
C GLU A 264 7.32 23.25 8.42
N LEU A 265 8.30 22.34 8.61
CA LEU A 265 8.03 20.94 8.95
C LEU A 265 7.38 20.76 10.33
N ARG A 266 7.75 21.60 11.31
CA ARG A 266 7.12 21.62 12.63
C ARG A 266 5.68 22.14 12.56
N GLU A 267 5.45 23.19 11.79
CA GLU A 267 4.12 23.79 11.61
C GLU A 267 3.12 22.79 11.00
N ILE A 268 3.55 21.95 10.07
CA ILE A 268 2.71 20.88 9.49
C ILE A 268 2.70 19.59 10.32
N GLY A 269 3.32 19.59 11.51
CA GLY A 269 3.31 18.48 12.46
C GLY A 269 4.07 17.24 12.02
N GLN A 270 5.08 17.37 11.15
CA GLN A 270 5.88 16.24 10.67
C GLN A 270 7.08 15.94 11.57
N ILE A 271 7.57 16.95 12.31
CA ILE A 271 8.65 16.79 13.29
C ILE A 271 8.30 17.52 14.59
N GLU A 272 8.85 17.04 15.71
CA GLU A 272 8.76 17.68 17.04
C GLU A 272 9.70 18.90 17.19
#